data_AF-A0A0D2E6F2-F1
#
_entry.id   AF-A0A0D2E6F2-F1
#
_cell.length_a   1.000
_cell.length_b   1.000
_cell.length_c   1.000
_cell.angle_alpha   90.00
_cell.angle_beta   90.00
_cell.angle_gamma   90.00
#
_symmetry.space_group_name_H-M   'P 1'
#
loop_
_entity.id
_entity.type
_entity.pdbx_description
1 polymer ?
#
loop_
_entity_poly.entity_id
_entity_poly.type
_entity_poly.pdbx_seq_one_letter_code
_entity_poly.pdbx_strand_id
1 'polypeptide(L)'
;MDEEDELALKLINGKLPSGQEPCTEDQFEEVMNFFEETAQAKQPYAAVDSPPVLPLEELQEQFDETTPPFVRTFSKYVYEHWRARREAKGNRGLAPRLKFETGQESDDSDPYVCFRRRELRQIRKTRNRDAQSAEKLRKLRMELETARGMLLMVKRREMLRKECLEFDRQVFEQRQALRDTKRKLGLKGDDDLLINQKKQKLPPGMTPNQAALAQQLRMPMAPGPGPELRTLEDVIAAREREIQKEIQTNIEKHIRWNEGFVDKTMAPLTPEVEDCPSPDGHFREAMAATEYLPTPPASISDEESQQKPGEDKDIVMKDVSRPSTPFRYASPADEDCVGQMPSFRRRVGRGGRLIIDRRLPRQRREPAEDDKFRFDSDDDDAPDIGAEVDMTYARISQRAYLLGSSSSQPISSRRQQLEASGPSQSPSGPQAQPQPLPTAAPS
;
A
#
# COMPACT_ATOMS: atom_id res chain seq x y z
N MET A 1 -20.35 -21.10 -24.86
CA MET A 1 -20.92 -21.99 -25.88
C MET A 1 -21.34 -21.14 -27.07
N ASP A 2 -21.13 -21.58 -28.32
CA ASP A 2 -21.76 -21.00 -29.51
C ASP A 2 -22.70 -22.01 -30.20
N GLU A 3 -23.31 -21.65 -31.33
CA GLU A 3 -24.30 -22.50 -31.99
C GLU A 3 -23.74 -23.87 -32.43
N GLU A 4 -22.45 -23.94 -32.78
CA GLU A 4 -21.77 -25.19 -33.12
C GLU A 4 -21.61 -26.07 -31.86
N ASP A 5 -21.26 -25.47 -30.73
CA ASP A 5 -21.14 -26.17 -29.45
C ASP A 5 -22.49 -26.70 -28.95
N GLU A 6 -23.59 -25.95 -29.13
CA GLU A 6 -24.94 -26.40 -28.74
C GLU A 6 -25.37 -27.66 -29.52
N LEU A 7 -25.06 -27.69 -30.83
CA LEU A 7 -25.33 -28.86 -31.67
C LEU A 7 -24.44 -30.03 -31.27
N ALA A 8 -23.16 -29.78 -30.98
CA ALA A 8 -22.24 -30.80 -30.52
C ALA A 8 -22.67 -31.39 -29.16
N LEU A 9 -23.13 -30.56 -28.22
CA LEU A 9 -23.63 -31.01 -26.92
C LEU A 9 -24.84 -31.95 -27.09
N LYS A 10 -25.78 -31.62 -27.97
CA LYS A 10 -26.92 -32.50 -28.30
C LYS A 10 -26.46 -33.85 -28.86
N LEU A 11 -25.47 -33.84 -29.76
CA LEU A 11 -24.90 -35.07 -30.34
C LEU A 11 -24.13 -35.90 -29.30
N ILE A 12 -23.37 -35.25 -28.43
CA ILE A 12 -22.63 -35.90 -27.34
C ILE A 12 -23.62 -36.57 -26.38
N ASN A 13 -24.65 -35.86 -25.95
CA ASN A 13 -25.68 -36.40 -25.07
C ASN A 13 -26.45 -37.58 -25.69
N GLY A 14 -26.63 -37.59 -27.03
CA GLY A 14 -27.19 -38.74 -27.74
C GLY A 14 -26.28 -39.96 -27.83
N LYS A 15 -24.96 -39.80 -27.64
CA LYS A 15 -23.95 -40.87 -27.69
C LYS A 15 -23.55 -41.41 -26.31
N LEU A 16 -24.04 -40.79 -25.24
CA LEU A 16 -23.73 -41.23 -23.88
C LEU A 16 -24.30 -42.63 -23.59
N PRO A 17 -23.60 -43.47 -22.81
CA PRO A 17 -24.07 -44.79 -22.45
C PRO A 17 -25.36 -44.72 -21.63
N SER A 18 -26.24 -45.71 -21.83
CA SER A 18 -27.52 -45.80 -21.10
C SER A 18 -27.28 -45.89 -19.59
N GLY A 19 -27.65 -44.83 -18.85
CA GLY A 19 -27.47 -44.73 -17.40
C GLY A 19 -26.54 -43.59 -16.96
N GLN A 20 -25.83 -42.94 -17.88
CA GLN A 20 -25.12 -41.70 -17.58
C GLN A 20 -26.06 -40.49 -17.67
N GLU A 21 -26.00 -39.60 -16.68
CA GLU A 21 -26.76 -38.35 -16.72
C GLU A 21 -26.31 -37.48 -17.90
N PRO A 22 -27.24 -36.81 -18.61
CA PRO A 22 -26.88 -35.91 -19.69
C PRO A 22 -25.93 -34.81 -19.20
N CYS A 23 -24.94 -34.47 -20.03
CA CYS A 23 -24.06 -33.35 -19.77
C CYS A 23 -24.85 -32.04 -19.86
N THR A 24 -24.76 -31.22 -18.80
CA THR A 24 -25.35 -29.87 -18.80
C THR A 24 -24.47 -28.88 -19.55
N GLU A 25 -25.04 -27.74 -19.93
CA GLU A 25 -24.29 -26.65 -20.58
C GLU A 25 -23.10 -26.19 -19.73
N ASP A 26 -23.32 -25.93 -18.43
CA ASP A 26 -22.26 -25.52 -17.49
C ASP A 26 -21.13 -26.55 -17.42
N GLN A 27 -21.46 -27.85 -17.36
CA GLN A 27 -20.48 -28.92 -17.29
C GLN A 27 -19.64 -29.02 -18.58
N PHE A 28 -20.29 -28.84 -19.73
CA PHE A 28 -19.62 -28.80 -21.02
C PHE A 28 -18.66 -27.61 -21.10
N GLU A 29 -19.11 -26.42 -20.70
CA GLU A 29 -18.28 -25.21 -20.70
C GLU A 29 -17.08 -25.33 -19.77
N GLU A 30 -17.26 -25.92 -18.60
CA GLU A 30 -16.16 -26.14 -17.66
C GLU A 30 -15.10 -27.11 -18.21
N VAL A 31 -15.53 -28.18 -18.91
CA VAL A 31 -14.61 -29.10 -19.60
C VAL A 31 -13.86 -28.37 -20.74
N MET A 32 -14.57 -27.58 -21.55
CA MET A 32 -13.97 -26.79 -22.62
C MET A 32 -12.98 -25.76 -22.07
N ASN A 33 -13.31 -25.10 -20.97
CA ASN A 33 -12.44 -24.13 -20.31
C ASN A 33 -11.18 -24.80 -19.77
N PHE A 34 -11.31 -25.98 -19.13
CA PHE A 34 -10.16 -26.76 -18.68
C PHE A 34 -9.20 -27.11 -19.82
N PHE A 35 -9.72 -27.51 -20.99
CA PHE A 35 -8.91 -27.76 -22.17
C PHE A 35 -8.21 -26.50 -22.71
N GLU A 36 -8.92 -25.38 -22.79
CA GLU A 36 -8.34 -24.10 -23.24
C GLU A 36 -7.24 -23.61 -22.30
N GLU A 37 -7.46 -23.65 -20.98
CA GLU A 37 -6.47 -23.24 -19.98
C GLU A 37 -5.22 -24.11 -20.03
N THR A 38 -5.41 -25.44 -20.12
CA THR A 38 -4.31 -26.39 -20.17
C THR A 38 -3.50 -26.25 -21.46
N ALA A 39 -4.17 -26.12 -22.60
CA ALA A 39 -3.51 -25.91 -23.87
C ALA A 39 -2.75 -24.59 -23.91
N GLN A 40 -3.32 -23.51 -23.34
CA GLN A 40 -2.65 -22.22 -23.24
C GLN A 40 -1.41 -22.25 -22.31
N ALA A 41 -1.44 -23.08 -21.27
CA ALA A 41 -0.32 -23.24 -20.34
C ALA A 41 0.81 -24.10 -20.93
N LYS A 42 0.47 -25.20 -21.61
CA LYS A 42 1.45 -26.13 -22.20
C LYS A 42 2.01 -25.64 -23.54
N GLN A 43 1.18 -25.05 -24.38
CA GLN A 43 1.54 -24.57 -25.71
C GLN A 43 1.23 -23.07 -25.87
N PRO A 44 1.87 -22.18 -25.10
CA PRO A 44 1.58 -20.75 -25.12
C PRO A 44 1.88 -20.08 -26.48
N TYR A 45 2.84 -20.64 -27.23
CA TYR A 45 3.27 -20.13 -28.54
C TYR A 45 2.66 -20.90 -29.71
N ALA A 46 1.56 -21.63 -29.50
CA ALA A 46 0.92 -22.44 -30.53
C ALA A 46 0.58 -21.65 -31.80
N ALA A 47 0.24 -20.37 -31.66
CA ALA A 47 -0.08 -19.49 -32.79
C ALA A 47 1.11 -19.17 -33.72
N VAL A 48 2.35 -19.37 -33.25
CA VAL A 48 3.58 -19.06 -34.00
C VAL A 48 4.17 -20.32 -34.61
N ASP A 49 4.34 -21.38 -33.80
CA ASP A 49 5.00 -22.62 -34.21
C ASP A 49 4.02 -23.65 -34.83
N SER A 50 2.72 -23.38 -34.76
CA SER A 50 1.65 -24.27 -35.25
C SER A 50 1.85 -25.74 -34.84
N PRO A 51 2.10 -26.03 -33.55
CA PRO A 51 2.28 -27.40 -33.08
C PRO A 51 0.96 -28.16 -33.21
N PRO A 52 1.00 -29.51 -33.28
CA PRO A 52 -0.20 -30.31 -33.22
C PRO A 52 -0.99 -30.03 -31.92
N VAL A 53 -2.31 -30.13 -32.00
CA VAL A 53 -3.19 -29.96 -30.84
C VAL A 53 -2.85 -31.02 -29.79
N LEU A 54 -2.84 -30.59 -28.53
CA LEU A 54 -2.47 -31.41 -27.39
C LEU A 54 -3.34 -32.69 -27.33
N PRO A 55 -2.73 -33.88 -27.18
CA PRO A 55 -3.48 -35.14 -27.08
C PRO A 55 -4.27 -35.20 -25.77
N LEU A 56 -5.32 -36.03 -25.74
CA LEU A 56 -6.20 -36.15 -24.58
C LEU A 56 -5.45 -36.65 -23.34
N GLU A 57 -4.49 -37.55 -23.52
CA GLU A 57 -3.70 -38.13 -22.43
C GLU A 57 -2.92 -37.04 -21.68
N GLU A 58 -2.27 -36.12 -22.40
CA GLU A 58 -1.52 -35.01 -21.81
C GLU A 58 -2.42 -33.99 -21.10
N LEU A 59 -3.67 -33.81 -21.57
CA LEU A 59 -4.68 -33.00 -20.88
C LEU A 59 -5.12 -33.68 -19.57
N GLN A 60 -5.36 -34.99 -19.60
CA GLN A 60 -5.82 -35.75 -18.43
C GLN A 60 -4.73 -35.87 -17.34
N GLU A 61 -3.45 -35.82 -17.70
CA GLU A 61 -2.35 -35.76 -16.74
C GLU A 61 -2.38 -34.49 -15.86
N GLN A 62 -3.07 -33.43 -16.30
CA GLN A 62 -3.21 -32.19 -15.53
C GLN A 62 -4.40 -32.23 -14.55
N PHE A 63 -5.17 -33.33 -14.51
CA PHE A 63 -6.22 -33.48 -13.51
C PHE A 63 -5.64 -33.55 -12.10
N ASP A 64 -6.13 -32.67 -11.24
CA ASP A 64 -5.78 -32.61 -9.82
C ASP A 64 -6.99 -32.99 -8.95
N GLU A 65 -6.82 -32.92 -7.62
CA GLU A 65 -7.90 -33.18 -6.66
C GLU A 65 -8.99 -32.09 -6.69
N THR A 66 -8.68 -30.89 -7.20
CA THR A 66 -9.64 -29.79 -7.33
C THR A 66 -10.53 -29.92 -8.57
N THR A 67 -10.10 -30.72 -9.55
CA THR A 67 -10.84 -31.00 -10.77
C THR A 67 -12.12 -31.79 -10.47
N PRO A 68 -13.31 -31.28 -10.83
CA PRO A 68 -14.56 -31.97 -10.55
C PRO A 68 -14.66 -33.34 -11.21
N PRO A 69 -15.33 -34.33 -10.58
CA PRO A 69 -15.45 -35.68 -11.13
C PRO A 69 -16.08 -35.74 -12.53
N PHE A 70 -17.07 -34.87 -12.79
CA PHE A 70 -17.75 -34.83 -14.09
C PHE A 70 -16.81 -34.39 -15.22
N VAL A 71 -15.82 -33.53 -14.95
CA VAL A 71 -14.84 -33.10 -15.96
C VAL A 71 -14.06 -34.31 -16.46
N ARG A 72 -13.66 -35.20 -15.55
CA ARG A 72 -12.95 -36.44 -15.90
C ARG A 72 -13.84 -37.35 -16.75
N THR A 73 -15.10 -37.50 -16.39
CA THR A 73 -16.06 -38.34 -17.13
C THR A 73 -16.36 -37.80 -18.52
N PHE A 74 -16.65 -36.51 -18.65
CA PHE A 74 -17.06 -35.89 -19.92
C PHE A 74 -15.88 -35.55 -20.83
N SER A 75 -14.65 -35.43 -20.31
CA SER A 75 -13.45 -35.10 -21.10
C SER A 75 -13.29 -35.95 -22.36
N LYS A 76 -13.50 -37.27 -22.26
CA LYS A 76 -13.36 -38.21 -23.37
C LYS A 76 -14.36 -37.99 -24.51
N TYR A 77 -15.54 -37.46 -24.19
CA TYR A 77 -16.60 -37.24 -25.16
C TYR A 77 -16.54 -35.84 -25.78
N VAL A 78 -16.10 -34.85 -25.00
CA VAL A 78 -15.98 -33.44 -25.42
C VAL A 78 -14.69 -33.19 -26.21
N TYR A 79 -13.62 -33.95 -25.92
CA TYR A 79 -12.30 -33.72 -26.51
C TYR A 79 -12.29 -33.72 -28.03
N GLU A 80 -12.95 -34.69 -28.68
CA GLU A 80 -12.97 -34.77 -30.16
C GLU A 80 -13.56 -33.52 -30.79
N HIS A 81 -14.62 -32.97 -30.19
CA HIS A 81 -15.22 -31.71 -30.63
C HIS A 81 -14.26 -30.54 -30.43
N TRP A 82 -13.73 -30.37 -29.21
CA TRP A 82 -12.76 -29.31 -28.89
C TRP A 82 -11.54 -29.33 -29.82
N ARG A 83 -10.95 -30.52 -30.01
CA ARG A 83 -9.78 -30.75 -30.86
C ARG A 83 -10.05 -30.35 -32.30
N ALA A 84 -11.17 -30.80 -32.87
CA ALA A 84 -11.56 -30.45 -34.25
C ALA A 84 -11.68 -28.93 -34.43
N ARG A 85 -12.27 -28.23 -33.46
CA ARG A 85 -12.37 -26.75 -33.51
C ARG A 85 -11.01 -26.07 -33.41
N ARG A 86 -10.11 -26.59 -32.57
CA ARG A 86 -8.74 -26.06 -32.44
C ARG A 86 -7.94 -26.27 -33.72
N GLU A 87 -8.00 -27.46 -34.31
CA GLU A 87 -7.34 -27.76 -35.59
C GLU A 87 -7.87 -26.86 -36.71
N ALA A 88 -9.19 -26.65 -36.81
CA ALA A 88 -9.80 -25.75 -37.79
C ALA A 88 -9.33 -24.29 -37.66
N LYS A 89 -8.97 -23.86 -36.45
CA LYS A 89 -8.39 -22.53 -36.18
C LYS A 89 -6.86 -22.49 -36.20
N GLY A 90 -6.20 -23.55 -36.68
CA GLY A 90 -4.74 -23.63 -36.74
C GLY A 90 -4.10 -23.63 -35.34
N ASN A 91 -4.71 -24.38 -34.41
CA ASN A 91 -4.33 -24.47 -33.00
C ASN A 91 -4.28 -23.11 -32.26
N ARG A 92 -5.13 -22.16 -32.67
CA ARG A 92 -5.36 -20.89 -31.96
C ARG A 92 -6.53 -21.02 -31.00
N GLY A 93 -6.56 -20.20 -29.97
CA GLY A 93 -7.66 -20.17 -28.99
C GLY A 93 -9.02 -20.01 -29.68
N LEU A 94 -10.04 -20.70 -29.15
CA LEU A 94 -11.36 -20.74 -29.78
C LEU A 94 -12.09 -19.40 -29.68
N ALA A 95 -12.04 -18.75 -28.51
CA ALA A 95 -12.67 -17.47 -28.32
C ALA A 95 -11.94 -16.37 -29.11
N PRO A 96 -12.65 -15.46 -29.79
CA PRO A 96 -12.05 -14.25 -30.35
C PRO A 96 -11.34 -13.46 -29.24
N ARG A 97 -10.04 -13.18 -29.41
CA ARG A 97 -9.25 -12.40 -28.46
C ARG A 97 -8.81 -11.09 -29.07
N LEU A 98 -8.64 -10.10 -28.22
CA LEU A 98 -8.00 -8.84 -28.56
C LEU A 98 -6.57 -9.12 -29.05
N LYS A 99 -6.16 -8.45 -30.14
CA LYS A 99 -4.79 -8.54 -30.63
C LYS A 99 -3.90 -7.62 -29.77
N PHE A 100 -3.02 -8.25 -29.00
CA PHE A 100 -1.99 -7.54 -28.23
C PHE A 100 -0.70 -7.38 -29.04
N GLU A 101 0.10 -6.38 -28.66
CA GLU A 101 1.43 -6.13 -29.23
C GLU A 101 2.36 -7.32 -28.94
N THR A 102 2.86 -7.94 -30.00
CA THR A 102 3.84 -9.05 -29.96
C THR A 102 5.24 -8.53 -30.27
N GLY A 103 5.35 -7.49 -31.11
CA GLY A 103 6.61 -6.81 -31.42
C GLY A 103 6.43 -5.30 -31.61
N GLN A 104 7.37 -4.50 -31.08
CA GLN A 104 7.26 -3.04 -31.04
C GLN A 104 7.30 -2.38 -32.44
N GLU A 105 8.02 -2.96 -33.40
CA GLU A 105 8.14 -2.41 -34.77
C GLU A 105 7.23 -3.08 -35.80
N SER A 106 6.87 -4.36 -35.63
CA SER A 106 6.01 -5.07 -36.59
C SER A 106 4.54 -4.65 -36.51
N ASP A 107 4.11 -4.21 -35.32
CA ASP A 107 2.71 -4.05 -34.98
C ASP A 107 2.27 -2.57 -34.96
N ASP A 108 3.16 -1.64 -35.35
CA ASP A 108 2.87 -0.21 -35.26
C ASP A 108 1.79 0.25 -36.25
N SER A 109 1.74 -0.41 -37.42
CA SER A 109 0.80 -0.09 -38.51
C SER A 109 -0.52 -0.86 -38.45
N ASP A 110 -0.68 -1.82 -37.53
CA ASP A 110 -1.90 -2.65 -37.46
C ASP A 110 -2.99 -1.98 -36.60
N PRO A 111 -4.16 -1.63 -37.18
CA PRO A 111 -5.23 -0.95 -36.46
C PRO A 111 -5.93 -1.82 -35.40
N TYR A 112 -5.77 -3.15 -35.45
CA TYR A 112 -6.39 -4.07 -34.48
C TYR A 112 -5.54 -4.27 -33.21
N VAL A 113 -4.30 -3.78 -33.18
CA VAL A 113 -3.41 -3.88 -32.02
C VAL A 113 -3.82 -2.88 -30.95
N CYS A 114 -4.28 -3.41 -29.81
CA CYS A 114 -4.81 -2.60 -28.71
C CYS A 114 -4.06 -2.89 -27.38
N PHE A 115 -4.23 -1.98 -26.41
CA PHE A 115 -3.69 -2.10 -25.05
C PHE A 115 -2.15 -2.29 -24.97
N ARG A 116 -1.40 -1.54 -25.79
CA ARG A 116 0.08 -1.54 -25.79
C ARG A 116 0.66 -1.23 -24.41
N ARG A 117 1.67 -2.00 -23.98
CA ARG A 117 2.27 -1.89 -22.64
C ARG A 117 3.51 -1.00 -22.67
N ARG A 118 3.31 0.31 -22.47
CA ARG A 118 4.39 1.32 -22.43
C ARG A 118 4.76 1.72 -21.00
N GLU A 119 4.94 0.72 -20.13
CA GLU A 119 5.24 0.94 -18.72
C GLU A 119 6.66 1.49 -18.52
N LEU A 120 6.78 2.59 -17.77
CA LEU A 120 8.08 3.19 -17.44
C LEU A 120 8.79 2.30 -16.41
N ARG A 121 9.95 1.76 -16.78
CA ARG A 121 10.81 1.02 -15.86
C ARG A 121 11.31 1.95 -14.77
N GLN A 122 10.78 1.80 -13.56
CA GLN A 122 11.17 2.62 -12.43
C GLN A 122 12.56 2.21 -11.91
N ILE A 123 13.38 3.20 -11.54
CA ILE A 123 14.66 2.97 -10.89
C ILE A 123 14.42 2.45 -9.47
N ARG A 124 15.28 1.52 -9.03
CA ARG A 124 15.26 0.97 -7.67
C ARG A 124 15.36 2.09 -6.62
N LYS A 125 14.70 1.90 -5.48
CA LYS A 125 14.81 2.82 -4.35
C LYS A 125 16.07 2.52 -3.55
N THR A 126 16.38 3.38 -2.59
CA THR A 126 17.52 3.18 -1.68
C THR A 126 17.23 2.05 -0.69
N ARG A 127 18.28 1.34 -0.24
CA ARG A 127 18.16 0.20 0.68
C ARG A 127 17.35 0.51 1.95
N ASN A 128 17.51 1.71 2.52
CA ASN A 128 16.75 2.14 3.69
C ASN A 128 15.26 2.32 3.38
N ARG A 129 14.92 2.87 2.21
CA ARG A 129 13.52 3.01 1.76
C ARG A 129 12.88 1.65 1.52
N ASP A 130 13.62 0.71 0.93
CA ASP A 130 13.15 -0.66 0.71
C ASP A 130 12.91 -1.37 2.05
N ALA A 131 13.82 -1.26 3.03
CA ALA A 131 13.63 -1.82 4.36
C ALA A 131 12.37 -1.29 5.06
N GLN A 132 12.10 0.01 4.99
CA GLN A 132 10.86 0.59 5.52
C GLN A 132 9.60 0.11 4.78
N SER A 133 9.67 -0.05 3.46
CA SER A 133 8.54 -0.56 2.67
C SER A 133 8.26 -2.04 2.96
N ALA A 134 9.31 -2.85 3.17
CA ALA A 134 9.20 -4.25 3.56
C ALA A 134 8.53 -4.38 4.93
N GLU A 135 8.88 -3.52 5.89
CA GLU A 135 8.25 -3.52 7.21
C GLU A 135 6.77 -3.13 7.14
N LYS A 136 6.43 -2.11 6.33
CA LYS A 136 5.04 -1.75 6.06
C LYS A 136 4.25 -2.89 5.41
N LEU A 137 4.88 -3.65 4.51
CA LEU A 137 4.26 -4.83 3.89
C LEU A 137 4.01 -5.95 4.90
N ARG A 138 4.93 -6.18 5.86
CA ARG A 138 4.71 -7.13 6.96
C ARG A 138 3.53 -6.72 7.83
N LYS A 139 3.48 -5.44 8.21
CA LYS A 139 2.36 -4.89 8.98
C LYS A 139 1.04 -5.01 8.23
N LEU A 140 1.01 -4.63 6.94
CA LEU A 140 -0.17 -4.74 6.09
C LEU A 140 -0.65 -6.20 5.99
N ARG A 141 0.26 -7.16 5.83
CA ARG A 141 -0.09 -8.59 5.82
C ARG A 141 -0.76 -9.01 7.13
N MET A 142 -0.24 -8.58 8.27
CA MET A 142 -0.82 -8.90 9.58
C MET A 142 -2.22 -8.28 9.76
N GLU A 143 -2.40 -7.04 9.31
CA GLU A 143 -3.70 -6.35 9.33
C GLU A 143 -4.72 -7.04 8.41
N LEU A 144 -4.31 -7.47 7.22
CA LEU A 144 -5.15 -8.24 6.30
C LEU A 144 -5.52 -9.62 6.84
N GLU A 145 -4.62 -10.32 7.54
CA GLU A 145 -4.95 -11.61 8.17
C GLU A 145 -5.95 -11.41 9.32
N THR A 146 -5.80 -10.33 10.09
CA THR A 146 -6.77 -9.96 11.13
C THR A 146 -8.15 -9.68 10.52
N ALA A 147 -8.20 -8.91 9.42
CA ALA A 147 -9.44 -8.64 8.69
C ALA A 147 -10.07 -9.92 8.13
N ARG A 148 -9.27 -10.81 7.55
CA ARG A 148 -9.69 -12.13 7.06
C ARG A 148 -10.28 -12.98 8.20
N GLY A 149 -9.67 -12.95 9.38
CA GLY A 149 -10.18 -13.62 10.58
C GLY A 149 -11.58 -13.11 10.99
N MET A 150 -11.77 -11.79 10.99
CA MET A 150 -13.08 -11.19 11.28
C MET A 150 -14.14 -11.60 10.24
N LEU A 151 -13.82 -11.57 8.95
CA LEU A 151 -14.72 -12.00 7.89
C LEU A 151 -15.09 -13.48 8.03
N LEU A 152 -14.14 -14.34 8.42
CA LEU A 152 -14.41 -15.75 8.68
C LEU A 152 -15.39 -15.96 9.84
N MET A 153 -15.27 -15.16 10.92
CA MET A 153 -16.23 -15.20 12.03
C MET A 153 -17.63 -14.75 11.59
N VAL A 154 -17.73 -13.71 10.76
CA VAL A 154 -19.01 -13.26 10.20
C VAL A 154 -19.60 -14.34 9.29
N LYS A 155 -18.81 -14.95 8.40
CA LYS A 155 -19.25 -16.08 7.56
C LYS A 155 -19.80 -17.21 8.42
N ARG A 156 -19.08 -17.61 9.47
CA ARG A 156 -19.53 -18.67 10.41
C ARG A 156 -20.84 -18.29 11.11
N ARG A 157 -20.97 -17.04 11.56
CA ARG A 157 -22.21 -16.53 12.17
C ARG A 157 -23.39 -16.63 11.22
N GLU A 158 -23.25 -16.18 9.98
CA GLU A 158 -24.36 -16.23 9.00
C GLU A 158 -24.68 -17.66 8.57
N MET A 159 -23.67 -18.55 8.45
CA MET A 159 -23.90 -19.97 8.20
C MET A 159 -24.70 -20.63 9.33
N LEU A 160 -24.31 -20.41 10.59
CA LEU A 160 -25.06 -20.93 11.75
C LEU A 160 -26.47 -20.35 11.81
N ARG A 161 -26.64 -19.07 11.47
CA ARG A 161 -27.97 -18.44 11.41
C ARG A 161 -28.84 -19.09 10.34
N LYS A 162 -28.28 -19.37 9.15
CA LYS A 162 -28.95 -20.10 8.09
C LYS A 162 -29.35 -21.51 8.56
N GLU A 163 -28.43 -22.25 9.17
CA GLU A 163 -28.70 -23.59 9.71
C GLU A 163 -29.80 -23.56 10.78
N CYS A 164 -29.79 -22.59 11.70
CA CYS A 164 -30.86 -22.42 12.67
C CYS A 164 -32.23 -22.21 12.00
N LEU A 165 -32.30 -21.37 10.97
CA LEU A 165 -33.55 -21.15 10.22
C LEU A 165 -33.99 -22.39 9.44
N GLU A 166 -33.04 -23.16 8.89
CA GLU A 166 -33.34 -24.44 8.23
C GLU A 166 -33.89 -25.47 9.22
N PHE A 167 -33.33 -25.56 10.42
CA PHE A 167 -33.86 -26.42 11.48
C PHE A 167 -35.24 -25.95 11.95
N ASP A 168 -35.44 -24.64 12.14
CA ASP A 168 -36.75 -24.09 12.52
C ASP A 168 -37.81 -24.42 11.47
N ARG A 169 -37.48 -24.31 10.18
CA ARG A 169 -38.36 -24.72 9.07
C ARG A 169 -38.68 -26.21 9.14
N GLN A 170 -37.66 -27.07 9.28
CA GLN A 170 -37.86 -28.52 9.36
C GLN A 170 -38.72 -28.92 10.56
N VAL A 171 -38.48 -28.33 11.74
CA VAL A 171 -39.28 -28.58 12.95
C VAL A 171 -40.72 -28.14 12.75
N PHE A 172 -40.95 -27.00 12.10
CA PHE A 172 -42.29 -26.53 11.79
C PHE A 172 -43.04 -27.51 10.87
N GLU A 173 -42.41 -27.93 9.77
CA GLU A 173 -42.99 -28.90 8.81
C GLU A 173 -43.28 -30.26 9.47
N GLN A 174 -42.35 -30.75 10.30
CA GLN A 174 -42.53 -32.02 11.03
C GLN A 174 -43.63 -31.92 12.08
N ARG A 175 -43.74 -30.82 12.82
CA ARG A 175 -44.83 -30.59 13.78
C ARG A 175 -46.17 -30.51 13.09
N GLN A 176 -46.25 -29.88 11.92
CA GLN A 176 -47.46 -29.86 11.11
C GLN A 176 -47.86 -31.27 10.70
N ALA A 177 -46.94 -32.05 10.13
CA ALA A 177 -47.19 -33.43 9.73
C ALA A 177 -47.62 -34.33 10.90
N LEU A 178 -46.94 -34.21 12.05
CA LEU A 178 -47.27 -34.95 13.28
C LEU A 178 -48.68 -34.59 13.79
N ARG A 179 -49.02 -33.31 13.77
CA ARG A 179 -50.35 -32.84 14.21
C ARG A 179 -51.45 -33.42 13.30
N ASP A 180 -51.23 -33.44 11.99
CA ASP A 180 -52.21 -33.93 11.02
C ASP A 180 -52.38 -35.46 11.10
N THR A 181 -51.30 -36.23 11.29
CA THR A 181 -51.36 -37.68 11.54
C THR A 181 -52.02 -38.01 12.89
N LYS A 182 -51.70 -37.26 13.95
CA LYS A 182 -52.31 -37.42 15.28
C LYS A 182 -53.82 -37.21 15.23
N ARG A 183 -54.31 -36.19 14.49
CA ARG A 183 -55.75 -35.98 14.26
C ARG A 183 -56.38 -37.12 13.46
N LYS A 184 -55.71 -37.60 12.42
CA LYS A 184 -56.22 -38.69 11.56
C LYS A 184 -56.36 -40.01 12.31
N LEU A 185 -55.45 -40.31 13.24
CA LEU A 185 -55.40 -41.56 14.00
C LEU A 185 -56.06 -41.48 15.39
N GLY A 186 -56.51 -40.30 15.82
CA GLY A 186 -57.16 -40.10 17.13
C GLY A 186 -56.24 -40.30 18.34
N LEU A 187 -54.92 -40.15 18.17
CA LEU A 187 -53.92 -40.35 19.23
C LEU A 187 -53.93 -39.17 20.22
N LYS A 188 -53.78 -39.45 21.53
CA LYS A 188 -53.70 -38.47 22.62
C LYS A 188 -52.35 -38.57 23.33
N GLY A 189 -51.77 -37.47 23.81
CA GLY A 189 -50.44 -37.40 24.45
C GLY A 189 -49.35 -36.73 23.59
N ASP A 190 -48.15 -36.53 24.13
CA ASP A 190 -46.97 -35.96 23.43
C ASP A 190 -47.11 -34.53 22.87
N ASP A 191 -48.01 -33.71 23.44
CA ASP A 191 -48.20 -32.32 23.01
C ASP A 191 -46.98 -31.42 23.30
N ASP A 192 -46.09 -31.85 24.20
CA ASP A 192 -44.83 -31.18 24.52
C ASP A 192 -43.87 -31.08 23.33
N LEU A 193 -43.99 -31.99 22.34
CA LEU A 193 -43.19 -31.97 21.11
C LEU A 193 -43.67 -30.91 20.09
N LEU A 194 -44.92 -30.48 20.21
CA LEU A 194 -45.53 -29.46 19.33
C LEU A 194 -45.21 -28.03 19.77
N ILE A 195 -44.66 -27.86 20.98
CA ILE A 195 -44.36 -26.56 21.57
C ILE A 195 -42.85 -26.37 21.77
N ASN A 196 -42.39 -25.12 21.70
CA ASN A 196 -41.01 -24.79 22.02
C ASN A 196 -40.83 -24.74 23.54
N GLN A 197 -40.06 -25.68 24.09
CA GLN A 197 -39.72 -25.68 25.51
C GLN A 197 -38.62 -24.65 25.80
N LYS A 198 -38.82 -23.82 26.83
CA LYS A 198 -37.78 -22.91 27.32
C LYS A 198 -36.68 -23.73 28.00
N LYS A 199 -35.53 -23.85 27.36
CA LYS A 199 -34.34 -24.43 28.02
C LYS A 199 -33.93 -23.51 29.18
N GLN A 200 -33.60 -24.08 30.35
CA GLN A 200 -33.01 -23.33 31.44
C GLN A 200 -31.73 -22.65 30.95
N LYS A 201 -31.63 -21.33 31.14
CA LYS A 201 -30.40 -20.60 30.81
C LYS A 201 -29.30 -21.11 31.73
N LEU A 202 -28.22 -21.63 31.14
CA LEU A 202 -27.00 -21.91 31.86
C LEU A 202 -26.43 -20.60 32.46
N PRO A 203 -25.90 -20.62 33.68
CA PRO A 203 -25.23 -19.45 34.25
C PRO A 203 -24.06 -19.02 33.35
N PRO A 204 -23.85 -17.70 33.17
CA PRO A 204 -22.79 -17.19 32.30
C PRO A 204 -21.41 -17.72 32.76
N GLY A 205 -20.67 -18.37 31.85
CA GLY A 205 -19.31 -18.86 32.10
C GLY A 205 -19.14 -20.39 32.19
N MET A 206 -20.23 -21.17 32.24
CA MET A 206 -20.14 -22.64 32.22
C MET A 206 -20.30 -23.23 30.82
N THR A 207 -19.37 -24.10 30.42
CA THR A 207 -19.51 -24.92 29.21
C THR A 207 -20.58 -26.00 29.38
N PRO A 208 -21.21 -26.52 28.30
CA PRO A 208 -22.26 -27.54 28.40
C PRO A 208 -21.83 -28.79 29.18
N ASN A 209 -20.56 -29.19 29.06
CA ASN A 209 -19.99 -30.33 29.78
C ASN A 209 -19.78 -30.05 31.28
N GLN A 210 -19.41 -28.82 31.65
CA GLN A 210 -19.25 -28.45 33.07
C GLN A 210 -20.60 -28.39 33.80
N ALA A 211 -21.68 -28.04 33.10
CA ALA A 211 -23.01 -27.99 33.68
C ALA A 211 -23.63 -29.38 33.89
N ALA A 212 -23.39 -30.32 32.98
CA ALA A 212 -23.81 -31.72 33.14
C ALA A 212 -23.12 -32.37 34.37
N LEU A 213 -21.84 -32.06 34.58
CA LEU A 213 -21.08 -32.54 35.74
C LEU A 213 -21.56 -31.90 37.06
N ALA A 214 -21.90 -30.61 37.04
CA ALA A 214 -22.40 -29.88 38.21
C ALA A 214 -23.78 -30.38 38.67
N GLN A 215 -24.64 -30.84 37.74
CA GLN A 215 -25.95 -31.41 38.07
C GLN A 215 -25.84 -32.81 38.71
N GLN A 216 -24.80 -33.58 38.39
CA GLN A 216 -24.56 -34.91 38.97
C GLN A 216 -23.93 -34.87 40.37
N LEU A 217 -23.33 -33.74 40.77
CA LEU A 217 -22.59 -33.61 42.03
C LEU A 217 -23.37 -32.90 43.16
N ARG A 218 -24.69 -32.71 43.02
CA ARG A 218 -25.49 -32.02 44.04
C ARG A 218 -25.78 -32.95 45.24
N MET A 219 -24.76 -33.19 46.06
CA MET A 219 -24.92 -33.63 47.45
C MET A 219 -25.29 -32.41 48.32
N PRO A 220 -26.09 -32.58 49.40
CA PRO A 220 -26.39 -31.49 50.31
C PRO A 220 -25.13 -31.13 51.10
N MET A 221 -24.49 -30.02 50.76
CA MET A 221 -23.30 -29.56 51.48
C MET A 221 -23.72 -28.88 52.79
N ALA A 222 -23.19 -29.39 53.90
CA ALA A 222 -23.22 -28.76 55.21
C ALA A 222 -22.44 -27.42 55.19
N PRO A 223 -22.73 -26.47 56.09
CA PRO A 223 -22.09 -25.17 56.08
C PRO A 223 -20.68 -25.30 56.68
N GLY A 224 -19.67 -25.21 55.81
CA GLY A 224 -18.26 -25.08 56.18
C GLY A 224 -17.57 -24.10 55.23
N PRO A 225 -16.54 -23.36 55.68
CA PRO A 225 -15.89 -22.36 54.85
C PRO A 225 -15.04 -23.06 53.79
N GLY A 226 -15.46 -22.92 52.52
CA GLY A 226 -14.74 -23.43 51.35
C GLY A 226 -13.52 -22.58 50.98
N PRO A 227 -12.68 -23.05 50.03
CA PRO A 227 -11.45 -22.39 49.65
C PRO A 227 -11.74 -21.02 49.01
N GLU A 228 -11.02 -20.02 49.49
CA GLU A 228 -11.15 -18.61 49.14
C GLU A 228 -10.97 -18.38 47.63
N LEU A 229 -12.07 -18.08 46.94
CA LEU A 229 -12.06 -17.68 45.54
C LEU A 229 -11.46 -16.28 45.45
N ARG A 230 -10.25 -16.16 44.89
CA ARG A 230 -9.62 -14.85 44.62
C ARG A 230 -10.54 -14.04 43.71
N THR A 231 -10.97 -12.88 44.21
CA THR A 231 -11.87 -12.00 43.46
C THR A 231 -11.09 -11.24 42.39
N LEU A 232 -11.78 -10.79 41.34
CA LEU A 232 -11.18 -9.92 40.31
C LEU A 232 -10.66 -8.60 40.93
N GLU A 233 -11.30 -8.15 42.00
CA GLU A 233 -10.89 -6.97 42.77
C GLU A 233 -9.53 -7.20 43.45
N ASP A 234 -9.27 -8.38 44.00
CA ASP A 234 -7.98 -8.73 44.61
C ASP A 234 -6.84 -8.75 43.58
N VAL A 235 -7.11 -9.20 42.35
CA VAL A 235 -6.13 -9.25 41.26
C VAL A 235 -5.79 -7.83 40.77
N ILE A 236 -6.81 -6.98 40.63
CA ILE A 236 -6.61 -5.57 40.23
C ILE A 236 -5.85 -4.82 41.33
N ALA A 237 -6.24 -4.97 42.60
CA ALA A 237 -5.57 -4.34 43.73
C ALA A 237 -4.12 -4.82 43.91
N ALA A 238 -3.82 -6.08 43.60
CA ALA A 238 -2.46 -6.59 43.61
C ALA A 238 -1.60 -5.94 42.52
N ARG A 239 -2.14 -5.76 41.32
CA ARG A 239 -1.46 -5.10 40.20
C ARG A 239 -1.23 -3.62 40.48
N GLU A 240 -2.21 -2.93 41.06
CA GLU A 240 -2.07 -1.52 41.46
C GLU A 240 -1.00 -1.32 42.54
N ARG A 241 -0.92 -2.22 43.53
CA ARG A 241 0.16 -2.19 44.53
C ARG A 241 1.54 -2.39 43.92
N GLU A 242 1.65 -3.24 42.91
CA GLU A 242 2.92 -3.46 42.21
C GLU A 242 3.35 -2.22 41.42
N ILE A 243 2.42 -1.57 40.71
CA ILE A 243 2.67 -0.31 39.99
C ILE A 243 3.07 0.81 40.97
N GLN A 244 2.35 0.95 42.09
CA GLN A 244 2.69 1.95 43.10
C GLN A 244 4.08 1.71 43.72
N LYS A 245 4.44 0.44 43.95
CA LYS A 245 5.78 0.09 44.43
C LYS A 245 6.85 0.44 43.41
N GLU A 246 6.62 0.18 42.13
CA GLU A 246 7.55 0.55 41.05
C GLU A 246 7.74 2.07 40.98
N ILE A 247 6.64 2.83 41.00
CA ILE A 247 6.67 4.30 41.04
C ILE A 247 7.49 4.79 42.24
N GLN A 248 7.22 4.27 43.44
CA GLN A 248 7.92 4.65 44.66
C GLN A 248 9.42 4.35 44.57
N THR A 249 9.80 3.17 44.06
CA THR A 249 11.22 2.83 43.88
C THR A 249 11.90 3.74 42.84
N ASN A 250 11.17 4.20 41.84
CA ASN A 250 11.72 5.09 40.81
C ASN A 250 11.87 6.53 41.35
N ILE A 251 10.91 6.99 42.16
CA ILE A 251 11.02 8.24 42.90
C ILE A 251 12.25 8.20 43.83
N GLU A 252 12.42 7.14 44.62
CA GLU A 252 13.57 7.00 45.53
C GLU A 252 14.91 6.94 44.79
N LYS A 253 14.96 6.25 43.64
CA LYS A 253 16.12 6.26 42.74
C LYS A 253 16.41 7.67 42.24
N HIS A 254 15.39 8.42 41.85
CA HIS A 254 15.55 9.79 41.35
C HIS A 254 15.94 10.77 42.46
N ILE A 255 15.44 10.59 43.69
CA ILE A 255 15.86 11.34 44.87
C ILE A 255 17.34 11.08 45.17
N ARG A 256 17.77 9.81 45.19
CA ARG A 256 19.19 9.44 45.37
C ARG A 256 20.08 9.94 44.23
N TRP A 257 19.57 9.90 43.00
CA TRP A 257 20.29 10.43 41.83
C TRP A 257 20.50 11.95 41.94
N ASN A 258 19.52 12.67 42.49
CA ASN A 258 19.55 14.11 42.68
C ASN A 258 20.16 14.54 44.04
N GLU A 259 20.62 13.60 44.87
CA GLU A 259 21.22 13.90 46.16
C GLU A 259 22.53 14.67 45.95
N GLY A 260 22.59 15.92 46.43
CA GLY A 260 23.73 16.83 46.23
C GLY A 260 23.62 17.78 45.03
N PHE A 261 22.56 17.68 44.22
CA PHE A 261 22.29 18.61 43.12
C PHE A 261 21.20 19.62 43.52
N VAL A 262 21.50 20.91 43.36
CA VAL A 262 20.51 21.99 43.55
C VAL A 262 20.05 22.47 42.18
N ASP A 263 18.80 22.21 41.86
CA ASP A 263 18.17 22.69 40.63
C ASP A 263 17.95 24.21 40.72
N LYS A 264 18.70 24.97 39.91
CA LYS A 264 18.58 26.43 39.79
C LYS A 264 17.58 26.86 38.70
N THR A 265 16.97 25.91 38.01
CA THR A 265 16.01 26.16 36.94
C THR A 265 14.58 25.98 37.46
N MET A 266 14.05 27.01 38.12
CA MET A 266 12.62 27.05 38.48
C MET A 266 11.71 27.41 37.30
N ALA A 267 12.27 27.66 36.12
CA ALA A 267 11.53 27.98 34.91
C ALA A 267 11.62 26.82 33.92
N PRO A 268 10.52 26.44 33.24
CA PRO A 268 10.56 25.42 32.20
C PRO A 268 11.57 25.80 31.11
N LEU A 269 12.36 24.82 30.64
CA LEU A 269 13.36 24.97 29.56
C LEU A 269 12.78 25.44 28.21
N THR A 270 11.47 25.66 28.15
CA THR A 270 10.78 26.14 26.95
C THR A 270 10.58 27.64 27.14
N PRO A 271 11.24 28.52 26.38
CA PRO A 271 11.00 29.95 26.48
C PRO A 271 9.52 30.20 26.21
N GLU A 272 8.86 30.92 27.14
CA GLU A 272 7.50 31.39 26.93
C GLU A 272 7.51 32.25 25.67
N VAL A 273 6.85 31.79 24.61
CA VAL A 273 6.71 32.57 23.38
C VAL A 273 5.72 33.68 23.68
N GLU A 274 6.22 34.76 24.27
CA GLU A 274 5.59 36.08 24.17
C GLU A 274 5.54 36.41 22.67
N ASP A 275 4.37 36.82 22.18
CA ASP A 275 4.02 37.03 20.76
C ASP A 275 3.58 35.80 19.97
N CYS A 276 2.39 35.28 20.29
CA CYS A 276 1.56 34.60 19.30
C CYS A 276 1.15 35.62 18.21
N PRO A 277 1.58 35.49 16.94
CA PRO A 277 1.13 36.40 15.89
C PRO A 277 -0.35 36.17 15.61
N SER A 278 -1.09 37.26 15.43
CA SER A 278 -2.51 37.29 15.05
C SER A 278 -2.81 36.41 13.82
N PRO A 279 -4.08 35.96 13.63
CA PRO A 279 -4.44 34.92 12.64
C PRO A 279 -4.12 35.24 11.16
N ASP A 280 -3.74 36.47 10.81
CA ASP A 280 -3.21 36.85 9.50
C ASP A 280 -1.74 36.46 9.27
N GLY A 281 -1.00 36.06 10.31
CA GLY A 281 0.44 35.72 10.31
C GLY A 281 0.83 34.41 9.62
N HIS A 282 -0.04 33.80 8.83
CA HIS A 282 0.28 32.51 8.17
C HIS A 282 1.03 32.67 6.84
N PHE A 283 1.15 33.88 6.31
CA PHE A 283 1.99 34.17 5.14
C PHE A 283 3.38 34.62 5.61
N ARG A 284 4.42 33.90 5.20
CA ARG A 284 5.82 34.22 5.47
C ARG A 284 6.39 34.96 4.27
N GLU A 285 7.10 36.07 4.50
CA GLU A 285 7.81 36.78 3.44
C GLU A 285 8.90 35.88 2.85
N ALA A 286 8.96 35.83 1.52
CA ALA A 286 10.02 35.13 0.81
C ALA A 286 11.24 36.04 0.81
N MET A 287 12.11 35.91 1.82
CA MET A 287 13.42 36.58 1.80
C MET A 287 14.12 36.29 0.46
N ALA A 288 14.60 37.33 -0.20
CA ALA A 288 15.31 37.21 -1.45
C ALA A 288 16.65 36.52 -1.17
N ALA A 289 17.00 35.50 -1.97
CA ALA A 289 18.26 34.76 -1.86
C ALA A 289 19.51 35.60 -2.20
N THR A 290 19.39 36.93 -2.21
CA THR A 290 20.49 37.89 -2.38
C THR A 290 21.28 38.09 -1.10
N GLU A 291 20.71 37.78 0.07
CA GLU A 291 21.50 37.54 1.27
C GLU A 291 22.00 36.10 1.25
N TYR A 292 23.21 35.93 0.73
CA TYR A 292 23.95 34.68 0.82
C TYR A 292 24.17 34.35 2.30
N LEU A 293 23.22 33.64 2.91
CA LEU A 293 23.48 32.94 4.15
C LEU A 293 24.64 31.97 3.86
N PRO A 294 25.75 32.04 4.61
CA PRO A 294 26.86 31.14 4.39
C PRO A 294 26.33 29.71 4.48
N THR A 295 26.60 28.91 3.44
CA THR A 295 26.26 27.49 3.44
C THR A 295 26.80 26.90 4.73
N PRO A 296 25.95 26.30 5.60
CA PRO A 296 26.46 25.67 6.80
C PRO A 296 27.55 24.68 6.39
N PRO A 297 28.66 24.58 7.16
CA PRO A 297 29.71 23.63 6.85
C PRO A 297 29.08 22.24 6.71
N ALA A 298 29.55 21.46 5.72
CA ALA A 298 29.05 20.12 5.48
C ALA A 298 29.04 19.36 6.81
N SER A 299 27.88 18.82 7.20
CA SER A 299 27.78 18.02 8.41
C SER A 299 28.78 16.87 8.29
N ILE A 300 29.72 16.80 9.23
CA ILE A 300 30.60 15.65 9.38
C ILE A 300 29.72 14.39 9.51
N SER A 301 30.05 13.35 8.76
CA SER A 301 29.36 12.06 8.90
C SER A 301 29.82 11.38 10.18
N ASP A 302 28.92 10.60 10.82
CA ASP A 302 29.14 9.89 12.10
C ASP A 302 30.34 8.91 12.13
N GLU A 303 31.13 8.79 11.06
CA GLU A 303 32.36 7.99 11.04
C GLU A 303 33.57 8.74 11.64
N GLU A 304 33.55 10.07 11.72
CA GLU A 304 34.68 10.84 12.29
C GLU A 304 34.55 11.12 13.80
N SER A 305 33.42 10.80 14.41
CA SER A 305 33.15 11.00 15.86
C SER A 305 33.59 9.82 16.73
N GLN A 306 34.17 8.76 16.15
CA GLN A 306 34.68 7.59 16.88
C GLN A 306 36.21 7.45 16.78
N GLN A 307 36.94 8.42 17.33
CA GLN A 307 38.32 8.16 17.76
C GLN A 307 38.31 7.63 19.19
N LYS A 308 38.78 6.38 19.34
CA LYS A 308 39.01 5.71 20.63
C LYS A 308 40.07 6.46 21.45
N PRO A 309 39.94 6.53 22.78
CA PRO A 309 40.98 7.12 23.63
C PRO A 309 42.12 6.11 23.77
N GLY A 310 43.28 6.44 23.21
CA GLY A 310 44.46 5.60 23.35
C GLY A 310 45.53 5.93 22.32
N GLU A 311 46.39 6.88 22.69
CA GLU A 311 47.84 6.93 22.45
C GLU A 311 48.29 8.40 22.40
N ASP A 312 49.10 8.77 23.39
CA ASP A 312 49.84 10.04 23.41
C ASP A 312 50.66 10.19 22.13
N LYS A 313 50.25 11.13 21.30
CA LYS A 313 51.11 11.74 20.28
C LYS A 313 50.96 13.25 20.41
N ASP A 314 52.07 13.89 20.76
CA ASP A 314 52.21 15.33 20.88
C ASP A 314 51.60 16.04 19.66
N ILE A 315 50.62 16.90 19.92
CA ILE A 315 50.02 17.76 18.91
C ILE A 315 51.04 18.86 18.58
N VAL A 316 51.85 18.62 17.55
CA VAL A 316 52.64 19.68 16.91
C VAL A 316 51.67 20.57 16.14
N MET A 317 51.38 21.75 16.69
CA MET A 317 50.66 22.81 15.97
C MET A 317 51.47 23.23 14.75
N LYS A 318 51.03 22.80 13.57
CA LYS A 318 51.51 23.36 12.32
C LYS A 318 50.67 24.59 12.01
N ASP A 319 51.22 25.76 12.28
CA ASP A 319 50.68 27.05 11.83
C ASP A 319 50.55 27.04 10.30
N VAL A 320 49.35 26.74 9.80
CA VAL A 320 48.97 26.99 8.42
C VAL A 320 48.15 28.27 8.41
N SER A 321 48.84 29.35 8.09
CA SER A 321 48.26 30.67 7.86
C SER A 321 47.20 30.57 6.76
N ARG A 322 45.90 30.56 7.12
CA ARG A 322 44.82 30.79 6.16
C ARG A 322 44.69 32.29 5.92
N PRO A 323 44.61 32.76 4.66
CA PRO A 323 44.36 34.17 4.39
C PRO A 323 42.95 34.56 4.86
N SER A 324 42.86 35.72 5.50
CA SER A 324 41.61 36.31 6.00
C SER A 324 40.62 36.53 4.85
N THR A 325 39.42 35.96 4.97
CA THR A 325 38.30 36.27 4.07
C THR A 325 37.77 37.67 4.37
N PRO A 326 37.64 38.58 3.39
CA PRO A 326 37.18 39.93 3.65
C PRO A 326 35.67 39.92 3.92
N PHE A 327 35.28 40.28 5.14
CA PHE A 327 33.90 40.67 5.45
C PHE A 327 33.56 41.94 4.65
N ARG A 328 32.53 41.88 3.79
CA ARG A 328 31.86 43.10 3.29
C ARG A 328 30.69 43.38 4.21
N TYR A 329 30.74 44.48 4.95
CA TYR A 329 29.55 45.10 5.52
C TYR A 329 28.82 45.84 4.40
N ALA A 330 27.59 45.44 4.10
CA ALA A 330 26.64 46.31 3.42
C ALA A 330 25.74 46.90 4.51
N SER A 331 25.62 48.23 4.57
CA SER A 331 24.64 48.89 5.45
C SER A 331 23.23 48.42 5.08
N PRO A 332 22.34 48.18 6.07
CA PRO A 332 20.93 47.92 5.80
C PRO A 332 20.34 49.07 4.98
N ALA A 333 19.55 48.75 3.95
CA ALA A 333 18.88 49.77 3.15
C ALA A 333 17.75 50.42 3.98
N ASP A 334 17.58 51.74 3.83
CA ASP A 334 16.54 52.53 4.51
C ASP A 334 15.12 52.00 4.20
N GLU A 335 14.25 52.00 5.22
CA GLU A 335 12.94 51.33 5.23
C GLU A 335 11.97 51.77 4.13
N ASP A 336 12.19 52.93 3.49
CA ASP A 336 11.28 53.48 2.48
C ASP A 336 11.55 52.98 1.04
N CYS A 337 12.61 52.17 0.82
CA CYS A 337 13.01 51.71 -0.52
C CYS A 337 12.66 50.24 -0.82
N VAL A 338 12.14 49.48 0.16
CA VAL A 338 11.90 48.04 0.01
C VAL A 338 10.47 47.80 -0.46
N GLY A 339 10.28 47.68 -1.78
CA GLY A 339 9.01 47.24 -2.34
C GLY A 339 8.56 45.94 -1.68
N GLN A 340 7.31 45.90 -1.20
CA GLN A 340 6.73 44.81 -0.42
C GLN A 340 7.15 43.43 -0.97
N MET A 341 7.75 42.57 -0.16
CA MET A 341 8.25 41.28 -0.66
C MET A 341 7.10 40.28 -0.87
N PRO A 342 7.19 39.40 -1.88
CA PRO A 342 6.20 38.35 -2.07
C PRO A 342 6.17 37.43 -0.85
N SER A 343 4.97 37.10 -0.38
CA SER A 343 4.78 36.21 0.78
C SER A 343 4.08 34.92 0.37
N PHE A 344 4.32 33.85 1.12
CA PHE A 344 3.71 32.55 0.84
C PHE A 344 3.31 31.83 2.12
N ARG A 345 2.33 30.95 1.98
CA ARG A 345 1.86 30.09 3.05
C ARG A 345 1.87 28.65 2.60
N ARG A 346 2.42 27.77 3.43
CA ARG A 346 2.41 26.32 3.21
C ARG A 346 1.26 25.68 4.00
N ARG A 347 0.44 24.88 3.33
CA ARG A 347 -0.62 24.06 3.93
C ARG A 347 -0.38 22.59 3.61
N VAL A 348 -0.74 21.70 4.54
CA VAL A 348 -0.64 20.25 4.35
C VAL A 348 -2.05 19.69 4.35
N GLY A 349 -2.48 19.13 3.23
CA GLY A 349 -3.77 18.48 3.06
C GLY A 349 -3.75 17.00 3.47
N ARG A 350 -4.93 16.36 3.45
CA ARG A 350 -5.07 14.92 3.72
C ARG A 350 -4.19 14.10 2.76
N GLY A 351 -3.50 13.08 3.28
CA GLY A 351 -2.52 12.29 2.51
C GLY A 351 -1.13 12.92 2.38
N GLY A 352 -0.82 14.00 3.13
CA GLY A 352 0.49 14.63 3.13
C GLY A 352 0.75 15.53 1.91
N ARG A 353 -0.29 15.86 1.14
CA ARG A 353 -0.17 16.73 -0.03
C ARG A 353 0.10 18.17 0.40
N LEU A 354 1.22 18.72 -0.03
CA LEU A 354 1.62 20.11 0.26
C LEU A 354 0.99 21.08 -0.75
N ILE A 355 0.39 22.17 -0.26
CA ILE A 355 -0.18 23.28 -1.04
C ILE A 355 0.54 24.56 -0.63
N ILE A 356 0.99 25.36 -1.60
CA ILE A 356 1.66 26.64 -1.36
C ILE A 356 0.82 27.76 -1.97
N ASP A 357 0.27 28.63 -1.12
CA ASP A 357 -0.41 29.85 -1.54
C ASP A 357 0.62 30.97 -1.68
N ARG A 358 0.62 31.71 -2.80
CA ARG A 358 1.55 32.84 -3.04
C ARG A 358 0.77 34.15 -3.11
N ARG A 359 1.24 35.18 -2.40
CA ARG A 359 0.80 36.57 -2.50
C ARG A 359 1.95 37.39 -3.07
N LEU A 360 1.77 37.88 -4.30
CA LEU A 360 2.74 38.80 -4.91
C LEU A 360 2.41 40.24 -4.50
N PRO A 361 3.42 41.11 -4.35
CA PRO A 361 3.18 42.52 -4.13
C PRO A 361 2.45 43.13 -5.33
N ARG A 362 1.37 43.84 -5.06
CA ARG A 362 0.75 44.73 -6.04
C ARG A 362 1.30 46.13 -5.77
N GLN A 363 1.63 46.87 -6.82
CA GLN A 363 1.87 48.31 -6.68
C GLN A 363 0.60 48.94 -6.10
N ARG A 364 0.76 49.70 -5.01
CA ARG A 364 -0.27 50.56 -4.47
C ARG A 364 -0.63 51.56 -5.57
N ARG A 365 -1.80 51.41 -6.20
CA ARG A 365 -2.37 52.47 -7.03
C ARG A 365 -2.95 53.51 -6.09
N GLU A 366 -2.57 54.77 -6.28
CA GLU A 366 -3.17 55.88 -5.56
C GLU A 366 -4.68 55.91 -5.87
N PRO A 367 -5.57 56.16 -4.88
CA PRO A 367 -7.03 56.11 -5.07
C PRO A 367 -7.56 57.11 -6.10
N ALA A 368 -6.73 58.07 -6.51
CA ALA A 368 -7.09 59.15 -7.44
C ALA A 368 -7.25 58.69 -8.90
N GLU A 369 -6.88 57.45 -9.25
CA GLU A 369 -6.95 56.96 -10.65
C GLU A 369 -8.16 56.08 -10.96
N ASP A 370 -8.96 55.67 -9.97
CA ASP A 370 -10.20 54.91 -10.18
C ASP A 370 -11.40 55.88 -10.36
N ASP A 371 -11.34 56.70 -11.41
CA ASP A 371 -12.39 57.66 -11.73
C ASP A 371 -13.59 56.97 -12.39
N LYS A 372 -14.47 56.44 -11.54
CA LYS A 372 -15.70 55.71 -11.92
C LYS A 372 -16.70 56.56 -12.70
N PHE A 373 -16.47 57.87 -12.86
CA PHE A 373 -17.34 58.81 -13.56
C PHE A 373 -16.66 59.53 -14.74
N ARG A 374 -15.49 59.05 -15.19
CA ARG A 374 -14.71 59.65 -16.28
C ARG A 374 -15.43 59.77 -17.63
N PHE A 375 -16.58 59.11 -17.80
CA PHE A 375 -17.39 59.12 -19.03
C PHE A 375 -18.79 59.72 -18.85
N ASP A 376 -19.10 60.34 -17.70
CA ASP A 376 -20.44 60.86 -17.38
C ASP A 376 -20.58 62.38 -17.65
N SER A 377 -19.60 62.98 -18.34
CA SER A 377 -19.63 64.40 -18.76
C SER A 377 -19.72 64.49 -20.28
N ASP A 378 -20.84 65.06 -20.76
CA ASP A 378 -21.19 65.24 -22.18
C ASP A 378 -20.61 66.55 -22.73
N ASP A 379 -19.35 66.84 -22.40
CA ASP A 379 -18.63 68.08 -22.78
C ASP A 379 -17.44 67.70 -23.68
N ASP A 380 -17.53 68.07 -24.96
CA ASP A 380 -16.68 67.63 -26.08
C ASP A 380 -15.25 68.25 -26.10
N ASP A 381 -14.76 68.76 -24.96
CA ASP A 381 -13.48 69.48 -24.88
C ASP A 381 -12.61 69.01 -23.71
N ALA A 382 -12.08 67.78 -23.79
CA ALA A 382 -11.01 67.30 -22.91
C ALA A 382 -9.69 67.06 -23.69
N PRO A 383 -8.55 67.64 -23.27
CA PRO A 383 -7.28 67.50 -23.97
C PRO A 383 -6.69 66.09 -23.84
N ASP A 384 -6.13 65.60 -24.95
CA ASP A 384 -5.40 64.33 -25.06
C ASP A 384 -4.13 64.37 -24.19
N ILE A 385 -4.20 63.74 -23.01
CA ILE A 385 -3.05 63.50 -22.15
C ILE A 385 -2.73 62.01 -22.19
N GLY A 386 -1.91 61.64 -23.17
CA GLY A 386 -1.21 60.37 -23.19
C GLY A 386 -0.25 60.25 -22.01
N ALA A 387 -0.47 59.25 -21.16
CA ALA A 387 0.52 58.77 -20.20
C ALA A 387 0.72 57.27 -20.41
N GLU A 388 1.67 56.98 -21.28
CA GLU A 388 2.27 55.66 -21.49
C GLU A 388 3.01 55.26 -20.20
N VAL A 389 2.28 54.71 -19.23
CA VAL A 389 2.90 54.12 -18.03
C VAL A 389 3.45 52.75 -18.42
N ASP A 390 4.78 52.66 -18.42
CA ASP A 390 5.62 51.54 -18.84
C ASP A 390 5.29 50.22 -18.11
N MET A 391 4.27 49.52 -18.60
CA MET A 391 3.89 48.16 -18.21
C MET A 391 4.95 47.12 -18.65
N THR A 392 5.95 47.53 -19.42
CA THR A 392 7.02 46.68 -19.94
C THR A 392 8.03 46.37 -18.84
N TYR A 393 8.44 47.36 -18.05
CA TYR A 393 9.37 47.16 -16.94
C TYR A 393 8.82 46.21 -15.85
N ALA A 394 7.54 46.37 -15.48
CA ALA A 394 6.87 45.52 -14.49
C ALA A 394 6.69 44.06 -14.97
N ARG A 395 6.49 43.83 -16.27
CA ARG A 395 6.43 42.49 -16.85
C ARG A 395 7.82 41.87 -16.98
N ILE A 396 8.85 42.67 -17.28
CA ILE A 396 10.25 42.23 -17.37
C ILE A 396 10.77 41.81 -15.99
N SER A 397 10.48 42.56 -14.93
CA SER A 397 10.87 42.20 -13.56
C SER A 397 10.17 40.92 -13.07
N GLN A 398 8.88 40.74 -13.39
CA GLN A 398 8.16 39.48 -13.13
C GLN A 398 8.78 38.28 -13.87
N ARG A 399 9.18 38.47 -15.13
CA ARG A 399 9.78 37.40 -15.95
C ARG A 399 11.18 37.04 -15.46
N ALA A 400 11.98 38.02 -15.06
CA ALA A 400 13.32 37.82 -14.51
C ALA A 400 13.28 37.03 -13.18
N TYR A 401 12.30 37.32 -12.31
CA TYR A 401 12.12 36.61 -11.04
C TYR A 401 11.75 35.13 -11.25
N LEU A 402 10.86 34.83 -12.20
CA LEU A 402 10.44 33.45 -12.52
C LEU A 402 11.56 32.62 -13.19
N LEU A 403 12.41 33.26 -13.99
CA LEU A 403 13.53 32.58 -14.66
C LEU A 403 14.69 32.29 -13.69
N GLY A 404 14.97 33.21 -12.76
CA GLY A 404 16.06 33.07 -11.78
C GLY A 404 15.93 31.87 -10.82
N SER A 405 14.71 31.38 -10.55
CA SER A 405 14.52 30.19 -9.70
C SER A 405 14.72 28.85 -10.43
N SER A 406 14.85 28.85 -11.76
CA SER A 406 14.93 27.62 -12.56
C SER A 406 16.35 27.27 -13.02
N SER A 407 17.31 28.19 -12.89
CA SER A 407 18.66 28.04 -13.45
C SER A 407 19.77 27.79 -12.43
N SER A 408 19.49 27.73 -11.12
CA SER A 408 20.51 27.51 -10.08
C SER A 408 20.45 26.11 -9.45
N GLN A 409 20.59 25.07 -10.28
CA GLN A 409 21.24 23.82 -9.82
C GLN A 409 22.76 24.02 -9.98
N PRO A 410 23.58 23.80 -8.94
CA PRO A 410 24.98 24.23 -8.97
C PRO A 410 25.81 23.41 -9.96
N ILE A 411 26.28 24.08 -11.02
CA ILE A 411 27.26 23.60 -12.01
C ILE A 411 28.61 23.23 -11.35
N SER A 412 28.83 23.58 -10.08
CA SER A 412 30.07 23.31 -9.33
C SER A 412 30.34 21.84 -9.01
N SER A 413 29.34 20.95 -8.97
CA SER A 413 29.58 19.51 -8.75
C SER A 413 30.10 18.79 -10.00
N ARG A 414 29.90 19.36 -11.20
CA ARG A 414 30.38 18.77 -12.46
C ARG A 414 31.85 19.07 -12.73
N ARG A 415 32.40 20.15 -12.16
CA ARG A 415 33.79 20.56 -12.38
C ARG A 415 34.78 19.81 -11.48
N GLN A 416 34.37 19.42 -10.26
CA GLN A 416 35.21 18.63 -9.35
C GLN A 416 35.38 17.15 -9.77
N GLN A 417 34.50 16.62 -10.62
CA GLN A 417 34.65 15.24 -11.14
C GLN A 417 35.61 15.13 -12.33
N LEU A 418 35.90 16.24 -13.04
CA LEU A 418 36.78 16.24 -14.21
C LEU A 418 38.26 16.48 -13.87
N GLU A 419 38.56 17.01 -12.68
CA GLU A 419 39.95 17.25 -12.21
C GLU A 419 40.51 16.13 -11.31
N ALA A 420 39.71 15.10 -10.99
CA ALA A 420 40.15 13.92 -10.24
C ALA A 420 40.57 12.72 -11.12
N SER A 421 40.58 12.89 -12.45
CA SER A 421 41.03 11.86 -13.41
C SER A 421 42.36 12.26 -14.06
N GLY A 422 43.46 11.90 -13.40
CA GLY A 422 44.79 11.84 -14.02
C GLY A 422 44.92 10.67 -15.01
N PRO A 423 45.94 10.66 -15.89
CA PRO A 423 46.03 9.72 -17.01
C PRO A 423 46.32 8.29 -16.51
N SER A 424 45.43 7.36 -16.84
CA SER A 424 45.63 5.93 -16.61
C SER A 424 46.62 5.36 -17.62
N GLN A 425 47.73 4.82 -17.11
CA GLN A 425 48.65 3.98 -17.86
C GLN A 425 47.96 2.67 -18.27
N SER A 426 48.21 2.24 -19.50
CA SER A 426 47.77 0.98 -20.09
C SER A 426 48.32 -0.23 -19.31
N PRO A 427 47.51 -1.23 -18.95
CA PRO A 427 48.04 -2.53 -18.57
C PRO A 427 48.36 -3.35 -19.82
N SER A 428 49.62 -3.80 -19.87
CA SER A 428 50.15 -4.80 -20.77
C SER A 428 49.34 -6.10 -20.73
N GLY A 429 49.12 -6.69 -21.92
CA GLY A 429 48.34 -7.92 -22.10
C GLY A 429 49.00 -9.17 -21.49
N PRO A 430 48.22 -10.24 -21.24
CA PRO A 430 48.76 -11.49 -20.71
C PRO A 430 49.51 -12.26 -21.79
N GLN A 431 50.78 -12.54 -21.52
CA GLN A 431 51.60 -13.53 -22.23
C GLN A 431 50.97 -14.93 -22.11
N ALA A 432 50.76 -15.56 -23.26
CA ALA A 432 50.40 -16.97 -23.37
C ALA A 432 51.54 -17.86 -22.86
N GLN A 433 51.24 -18.73 -21.88
CA GLN A 433 52.04 -19.91 -21.60
C GLN A 433 51.49 -21.10 -22.41
N PRO A 434 52.36 -21.92 -23.04
CA PRO A 434 51.93 -23.09 -23.80
C PRO A 434 51.57 -24.25 -22.85
N GLN A 435 50.39 -24.84 -23.06
CA GLN A 435 50.03 -26.12 -22.44
C GLN A 435 50.70 -27.30 -23.19
N PRO A 436 51.14 -28.35 -22.48
CA PRO A 436 51.70 -29.55 -23.11
C PRO A 436 50.60 -30.51 -23.59
N LEU A 437 50.87 -31.15 -24.73
CA LEU A 437 50.11 -32.27 -25.31
C LEU A 437 50.03 -33.47 -24.34
N PRO A 438 48.89 -34.19 -24.26
CA PRO A 438 48.85 -35.50 -23.63
C PRO A 438 49.42 -36.55 -24.59
N THR A 439 50.49 -37.19 -24.14
CA THR A 439 51.04 -38.42 -24.70
C THR A 439 50.07 -39.58 -24.53
N ALA A 440 49.80 -40.27 -25.63
CA ALA A 440 49.31 -41.64 -25.63
C ALA A 440 50.33 -42.56 -24.94
N ALA A 441 49.85 -43.52 -24.16
CA ALA A 441 50.62 -44.69 -23.76
C ALA A 441 49.85 -45.96 -24.20
N PRO A 442 50.54 -46.95 -24.78
CA PRO A 442 49.93 -48.16 -25.34
C PRO A 442 49.91 -49.32 -24.34
N SER A 443 49.07 -50.31 -24.68
CA SER A 443 48.91 -51.68 -24.13
C SER A 443 47.89 -51.84 -23.00
#